data_AF-A0A962HRT4-F1
#
_entry.id   AF-A0A962HRT4-F1
#
_cell.length_a   1.000
_cell.length_b   1.000
_cell.length_c   1.000
_cell.angle_alpha   90.00
_cell.angle_beta   90.00
_cell.angle_gamma   90.00
#
_symmetry.space_group_name_H-M   'P 1'
#
loop_
_entity.id
_entity.type
_entity.pdbx_description
1 polymer ?
#
loop_
_entity_poly.entity_id
_entity_poly.type
_entity_poly.pdbx_seq_one_letter_code
_entity_poly.pdbx_strand_id
1 'polypeptide(L)'
;GGFWHNGLTSGIVNSVFNKHDGITIVIDNGYSAATGGQYIPSSLMDEPAREGRHSIEAAVRGVGVEWVRTVHTYDIGQSMAAVREALTTDVRGPKVIIANGECQLNRQRRIAPQLRKQLAAGKRVVRQRFGVDAELCCGDHSCIRLSGCPSLTIKPRGEDLRRDPVAHVDNTCVGCGVCGEVAHAATLCPSFYRADIIQNPTRWDRVISGARNAVISWLQRRAAQQRLAWSIE
;
A
#
# COMPACT_ATOMS: atom_id res chain seq x y z
N GLY A 1 16.10 -4.83 9.14
CA GLY A 1 16.49 -5.51 10.40
C GLY A 1 17.18 -6.83 10.14
N GLY A 2 16.41 -7.89 9.86
CA GLY A 2 16.95 -9.26 9.69
C GLY A 2 18.12 -9.38 8.72
N PHE A 3 18.05 -8.69 7.57
CA PHE A 3 19.16 -8.65 6.60
C PHE A 3 20.48 -8.17 7.22
N TRP A 4 20.48 -7.02 7.91
CA TRP A 4 21.70 -6.44 8.49
C TRP A 4 22.20 -7.16 9.73
N HIS A 5 21.31 -7.77 10.52
CA HIS A 5 21.72 -8.45 11.75
C HIS A 5 22.42 -9.79 11.48
N ASN A 6 21.88 -10.59 10.57
CA ASN A 6 22.43 -11.92 10.24
C ASN A 6 22.19 -12.33 8.78
N GLY A 7 21.16 -11.80 8.11
CA GLY A 7 20.73 -12.28 6.81
C GLY A 7 21.75 -12.12 5.68
N LEU A 8 22.60 -11.10 5.73
CA LEU A 8 23.71 -10.93 4.78
C LEU A 8 24.75 -12.05 4.96
N THR A 9 25.23 -12.27 6.18
CA THR A 9 26.36 -13.16 6.47
C THR A 9 25.98 -14.64 6.50
N SER A 10 24.86 -15.01 7.13
CA SER A 10 24.45 -16.42 7.21
C SER A 10 23.49 -16.84 6.11
N GLY A 11 22.79 -15.89 5.48
CA GLY A 11 21.86 -16.12 4.38
C GLY A 11 22.56 -15.97 3.03
N ILE A 12 22.72 -14.72 2.58
CA ILE A 12 23.15 -14.39 1.22
C ILE A 12 24.54 -14.95 0.91
N VAL A 13 25.54 -14.72 1.77
CA VAL A 13 26.90 -15.24 1.57
C VAL A 13 26.89 -16.76 1.44
N ASN A 14 26.12 -17.46 2.30
CA ASN A 14 26.04 -18.92 2.25
C ASN A 14 25.32 -19.41 0.98
N SER A 15 24.28 -18.70 0.52
CA SER A 15 23.60 -19.02 -0.75
C SER A 15 24.51 -18.83 -1.96
N VAL A 16 25.35 -17.79 -1.96
CA VAL A 16 26.37 -17.58 -3.01
C VAL A 16 27.42 -18.69 -2.96
N PHE A 17 27.98 -18.98 -1.79
CA PHE A 17 29.00 -20.02 -1.61
C PHE A 17 28.53 -21.40 -2.09
N ASN A 18 27.31 -21.79 -1.71
CA ASN A 18 26.74 -23.10 -2.09
C ASN A 18 26.06 -23.10 -3.47
N LYS A 19 26.08 -21.98 -4.20
CA LYS A 19 25.38 -21.82 -5.50
C LYS A 19 23.90 -22.21 -5.41
N HIS A 20 23.26 -21.89 -4.29
CA HIS A 20 21.87 -22.24 -4.04
C HIS A 20 20.95 -21.52 -5.02
N ASP A 21 20.24 -22.26 -5.86
CA ASP A 21 19.31 -21.73 -6.86
C ASP A 21 17.95 -21.45 -6.19
N GLY A 22 17.84 -20.27 -5.60
CA GLY A 22 16.64 -19.87 -4.87
C GLY A 22 16.44 -18.36 -4.87
N ILE A 23 15.22 -17.95 -4.56
CA ILE A 23 14.81 -16.55 -4.53
C ILE A 23 14.74 -16.08 -3.08
N THR A 24 15.50 -15.05 -2.76
CA THR A 24 15.42 -14.34 -1.48
C THR A 24 14.76 -12.99 -1.70
N ILE A 25 13.65 -12.74 -0.98
CA ILE A 25 12.97 -11.45 -1.01
C ILE A 25 13.32 -10.69 0.28
N VAL A 26 13.99 -9.56 0.12
CA VAL A 26 14.36 -8.66 1.22
C VAL A 26 13.36 -7.51 1.26
N ILE A 27 12.55 -7.45 2.32
CA ILE A 27 11.66 -6.32 2.57
C ILE A 27 12.47 -5.20 3.25
N ASP A 28 12.91 -4.23 2.46
CA ASP A 28 13.62 -3.05 2.93
C ASP A 28 12.64 -1.95 3.31
N ASN A 29 12.23 -1.97 4.57
CA ASN A 29 11.32 -0.97 5.13
C ASN A 29 12.02 0.13 5.93
N GLY A 30 13.37 0.17 5.87
CA GLY A 30 14.20 1.20 6.51
C GLY A 30 14.30 1.12 8.03
N TYR A 31 13.73 0.10 8.70
CA TYR A 31 13.73 -0.01 10.16
C TYR A 31 13.81 -1.47 10.64
N SER A 32 14.11 -1.67 11.92
CA SER A 32 13.77 -2.91 12.63
C SER A 32 12.31 -2.84 13.11
N ALA A 33 11.37 -3.01 12.18
CA ALA A 33 9.94 -2.75 12.44
C ALA A 33 9.35 -3.64 13.56
N ALA A 34 9.72 -4.93 13.59
CA ALA A 34 9.17 -5.90 14.55
C ALA A 34 9.52 -5.61 16.02
N THR A 35 10.60 -4.85 16.27
CA THR A 35 11.11 -4.57 17.63
C THR A 35 10.82 -3.15 18.09
N GLY A 36 10.01 -2.38 17.35
CA GLY A 36 9.59 -1.02 17.74
C GLY A 36 10.09 0.09 16.84
N GLY A 37 10.83 -0.23 15.76
CA GLY A 37 11.25 0.73 14.75
C GLY A 37 12.66 1.30 14.97
N GLN A 38 13.58 0.50 15.49
CA GLN A 38 14.98 0.89 15.64
C GLN A 38 15.61 1.18 14.29
N TYR A 39 16.54 2.14 14.29
CA TYR A 39 17.38 2.42 13.12
C TYR A 39 18.32 1.25 12.82
N ILE A 40 18.58 1.08 11.53
CA ILE A 40 19.43 0.05 10.93
C ILE A 40 20.37 0.71 9.90
N PRO A 41 21.40 0.03 9.41
CA PRO A 41 22.34 0.60 8.44
C PRO A 41 21.70 1.21 7.17
N SER A 42 20.56 0.67 6.70
CA SER A 42 19.80 1.20 5.57
C SER A 42 18.74 2.25 5.94
N SER A 43 18.66 2.69 7.20
CA SER A 43 17.70 3.71 7.62
C SER A 43 18.00 5.08 7.04
N LEU A 44 16.94 5.80 6.66
CA LEU A 44 17.01 7.23 6.40
C LEU A 44 17.04 7.97 7.74
N MET A 45 18.17 8.57 8.07
CA MET A 45 18.37 9.36 9.28
C MET A 45 18.63 10.82 8.90
N ASP A 46 18.05 11.74 9.68
CA ASP A 46 18.34 13.19 9.60
C ASP A 46 19.53 13.58 10.50
N GLU A 47 20.15 12.61 11.17
CA GLU A 47 21.22 12.82 12.15
C GLU A 47 22.60 12.74 11.49
N PRO A 48 23.44 13.81 11.52
CA PRO A 48 24.74 13.83 10.85
C PRO A 48 25.77 12.83 11.40
N ALA A 49 25.61 12.42 12.66
CA ALA A 49 26.59 11.61 13.39
C ALA A 49 26.57 10.11 13.02
N ARG A 50 25.61 9.67 12.22
CA ARG A 50 25.50 8.29 11.74
C ARG A 50 25.24 8.32 10.25
N GLU A 51 26.21 7.85 9.45
CA GLU A 51 26.05 7.64 8.01
C GLU A 51 25.10 6.47 7.74
N GLY A 52 23.81 6.64 8.05
CA GLY A 52 22.76 5.75 7.55
C GLY A 52 22.61 5.98 6.05
N ARG A 53 22.60 4.88 5.26
CA ARG A 53 22.37 4.77 3.79
C ARG A 53 23.09 3.56 3.17
N HIS A 54 23.52 2.59 3.96
CA HIS A 54 24.12 1.38 3.38
C HIS A 54 23.11 0.70 2.46
N SER A 55 23.46 0.61 1.18
CA SER A 55 22.60 0.00 0.17
C SER A 55 22.63 -1.51 0.32
N ILE A 56 21.44 -2.10 0.53
CA ILE A 56 21.26 -3.56 0.53
C ILE A 56 21.67 -4.12 -0.85
N GLU A 57 21.34 -3.42 -1.92
CA GLU A 57 21.69 -3.81 -3.29
C GLU A 57 23.21 -3.88 -3.50
N ALA A 58 23.94 -2.87 -3.02
CA ALA A 58 25.40 -2.86 -3.09
C ALA A 58 26.02 -3.98 -2.24
N ALA A 59 25.50 -4.23 -1.03
CA ALA A 59 25.98 -5.30 -0.16
C ALA A 59 25.76 -6.69 -0.79
N VAL A 60 24.58 -6.93 -1.36
CA VAL A 60 24.24 -8.20 -2.02
C VAL A 60 25.09 -8.43 -3.27
N ARG A 61 25.28 -7.40 -4.12
CA ARG A 61 26.18 -7.51 -5.28
C ARG A 61 27.64 -7.70 -4.87
N GLY A 62 28.09 -7.00 -3.83
CA GLY A 62 29.47 -7.10 -3.32
C GLY A 62 29.82 -8.51 -2.81
N VAL A 63 28.82 -9.27 -2.35
CA VAL A 63 28.98 -10.68 -1.94
C VAL A 63 28.98 -11.66 -3.12
N GLY A 64 28.61 -11.23 -4.32
CA GLY A 64 28.67 -12.05 -5.54
C GLY A 64 27.31 -12.52 -6.08
N VAL A 65 26.20 -11.91 -5.64
CA VAL A 65 24.90 -12.15 -6.28
C VAL A 65 24.80 -11.37 -7.59
N GLU A 66 24.65 -12.08 -8.70
CA GLU A 66 24.54 -11.49 -10.04
C GLU A 66 23.11 -11.03 -10.36
N TRP A 67 22.11 -11.82 -9.98
CA TRP A 67 20.71 -11.50 -10.24
C TRP A 67 20.09 -10.73 -9.06
N VAL A 68 19.92 -9.42 -9.26
CA VAL A 68 19.28 -8.52 -8.28
C VAL A 68 18.23 -7.66 -8.95
N ARG A 69 17.05 -7.55 -8.33
CA ARG A 69 15.97 -6.64 -8.73
C ARG A 69 15.51 -5.82 -7.54
N THR A 70 15.39 -4.51 -7.73
CA THR A 70 14.83 -3.60 -6.73
C THR A 70 13.44 -3.16 -7.20
N VAL A 71 12.42 -3.39 -6.38
CA VAL A 71 11.02 -3.04 -6.67
C VAL A 71 10.44 -2.23 -5.52
N HIS A 72 9.38 -1.46 -5.80
CA HIS A 72 8.67 -0.76 -4.74
C HIS A 72 7.72 -1.71 -4.00
N THR A 73 7.80 -1.80 -2.67
CA THR A 73 7.00 -2.74 -1.86
C THR A 73 5.48 -2.55 -2.02
N TYR A 74 5.03 -1.33 -2.31
CA TYR A 74 3.61 -1.03 -2.48
C TYR A 74 3.12 -1.16 -3.92
N ASP A 75 4.01 -1.40 -4.89
CA ASP A 75 3.65 -1.74 -6.27
C ASP A 75 3.59 -3.26 -6.40
N ILE A 76 2.37 -3.80 -6.26
CA ILE A 76 2.14 -5.24 -6.28
C ILE A 76 2.33 -5.81 -7.69
N GLY A 77 2.00 -5.05 -8.74
CA GLY A 77 2.19 -5.46 -10.13
C GLY A 77 3.67 -5.69 -10.44
N GLN A 78 4.53 -4.73 -10.12
CA GLN A 78 5.98 -4.87 -10.31
C GLN A 78 6.57 -5.97 -9.42
N SER A 79 6.12 -6.08 -8.17
CA SER A 79 6.59 -7.14 -7.27
C SER A 79 6.29 -8.54 -7.82
N MET A 80 5.07 -8.74 -8.35
CA MET A 80 4.68 -10.00 -8.99
C MET A 80 5.45 -10.25 -10.28
N ALA A 81 5.70 -9.22 -11.08
CA ALA A 81 6.50 -9.33 -12.30
C ALA A 81 7.95 -9.74 -11.98
N ALA A 82 8.58 -9.14 -10.97
CA ALA A 82 9.93 -9.49 -10.55
C ALA A 82 10.03 -10.92 -9.99
N VAL A 83 9.03 -11.36 -9.21
CA VAL A 83 8.96 -12.76 -8.74
C VAL A 83 8.81 -13.72 -9.92
N ARG A 84 7.94 -13.40 -10.89
CA ARG A 84 7.78 -14.22 -12.10
C ARG A 84 9.09 -14.28 -12.90
N GLU A 85 9.74 -13.15 -13.14
CA GLU A 85 11.04 -13.08 -13.81
C GLU A 85 12.07 -13.97 -13.10
N ALA A 86 12.14 -13.90 -11.77
CA ALA A 86 13.06 -14.70 -10.98
C ALA A 86 12.82 -16.20 -11.11
N LEU A 87 11.55 -16.63 -11.22
CA LEU A 87 11.16 -18.04 -11.33
C LEU A 87 11.35 -18.61 -12.75
N THR A 88 11.24 -17.77 -13.79
CA THR A 88 11.25 -18.22 -15.18
C THR A 88 12.55 -17.95 -15.93
N THR A 89 13.48 -17.20 -15.34
CA THR A 89 14.75 -16.90 -15.97
C THR A 89 15.70 -18.10 -15.96
N ASP A 90 16.51 -18.24 -17.01
CA ASP A 90 17.52 -19.31 -17.13
C ASP A 90 18.78 -19.06 -16.28
N VAL A 91 18.94 -17.85 -15.72
CA VAL A 91 20.06 -17.53 -14.84
C VAL A 91 20.04 -18.47 -13.63
N ARG A 92 21.14 -19.14 -13.32
CA ARG A 92 21.24 -20.04 -12.15
C ARG A 92 21.88 -19.33 -10.96
N GLY A 93 21.57 -19.84 -9.77
CA GLY A 93 22.19 -19.37 -8.53
C GLY A 93 21.28 -18.43 -7.74
N PRO A 94 21.80 -17.81 -6.66
CA PRO A 94 20.98 -17.02 -5.76
C PRO A 94 20.40 -15.80 -6.47
N LYS A 95 19.10 -15.60 -6.31
CA LYS A 95 18.35 -14.46 -6.85
C LYS A 95 17.86 -13.62 -5.69
N VAL A 96 18.06 -12.31 -5.75
CA VAL A 96 17.60 -11.41 -4.69
C VAL A 96 16.64 -10.36 -5.24
N ILE A 97 15.47 -10.27 -4.63
CA ILE A 97 14.50 -9.20 -4.87
C ILE A 97 14.50 -8.29 -3.64
N ILE A 98 14.78 -7.01 -3.83
CA ILE A 98 14.76 -5.99 -2.78
C ILE A 98 13.47 -5.20 -2.94
N ALA A 99 12.49 -5.46 -2.06
CA ALA A 99 11.25 -4.70 -2.01
C ALA A 99 11.46 -3.49 -1.08
N ASN A 100 11.67 -2.31 -1.68
CA ASN A 100 11.90 -1.08 -0.96
C ASN A 100 10.60 -0.30 -0.72
N GLY A 101 10.32 0.02 0.54
CA GLY A 101 9.17 0.83 0.91
C GLY A 101 9.11 1.09 2.41
N GLU A 102 9.17 2.36 2.79
CA GLU A 102 9.22 2.77 4.20
C GLU A 102 8.05 2.20 5.02
N CYS A 103 8.36 1.62 6.19
CA CYS A 103 7.36 1.14 7.14
C CYS A 103 6.28 2.20 7.42
N GLN A 104 5.02 1.91 7.07
CA GLN A 104 3.91 2.86 7.27
C GLN A 104 3.76 3.30 8.73
N LEU A 105 4.01 2.44 9.71
CA LEU A 105 3.92 2.82 11.13
C LEU A 105 4.95 3.89 11.49
N ASN A 106 6.22 3.72 11.10
CA ASN A 106 7.25 4.72 11.36
C ASN A 106 7.05 5.99 10.53
N ARG A 107 6.62 5.84 9.28
CA ARG A 107 6.20 6.96 8.43
C ARG A 107 5.11 7.79 9.12
N GLN A 108 4.05 7.15 9.61
CA GLN A 108 2.97 7.82 10.35
C GLN A 108 3.49 8.51 11.62
N ARG A 109 4.39 7.88 12.39
CA ARG A 109 5.02 8.53 13.57
C ARG A 109 5.78 9.80 13.19
N ARG A 110 6.45 9.84 12.03
CA ARG A 110 7.16 11.03 11.54
C ARG A 110 6.23 12.11 11.00
N ILE A 111 5.27 11.73 10.15
CA ILE A 111 4.43 12.71 9.44
C ILE A 111 3.26 13.22 10.29
N ALA A 112 2.71 12.42 11.21
CA ALA A 112 1.52 12.81 11.96
C ALA A 112 1.73 14.09 12.81
N PRO A 113 2.85 14.27 13.54
CA PRO A 113 3.13 15.53 14.23
C PRO A 113 3.25 16.73 13.29
N GLN A 114 3.88 16.54 12.13
CA GLN A 114 4.04 17.59 11.11
C GLN A 114 2.68 18.01 10.54
N LEU A 115 1.84 17.04 10.20
CA LEU A 115 0.47 17.27 9.73
C LEU A 115 -0.37 17.98 10.80
N ARG A 116 -0.28 17.57 12.08
CA ARG A 116 -0.96 18.28 13.19
C ARG A 116 -0.53 19.74 13.30
N LYS A 117 0.77 20.04 13.18
CA LYS A 117 1.28 21.42 13.18
C LYS A 117 0.74 22.22 12.00
N GLN A 118 0.69 21.62 10.81
CA GLN A 118 0.13 22.27 9.61
C GLN A 118 -1.37 22.55 9.77
N LEU A 119 -2.13 21.59 10.31
CA LEU A 119 -3.56 21.75 10.60
C LEU A 119 -3.81 22.86 11.61
N ALA A 120 -3.05 22.91 12.70
CA ALA A 120 -3.12 23.96 13.71
C ALA A 120 -2.76 25.34 13.14
N ALA A 121 -1.84 25.39 12.18
CA ALA A 121 -1.49 26.61 11.45
C ALA A 121 -2.50 27.00 10.35
N GLY A 122 -3.66 26.33 10.26
CA GLY A 122 -4.70 26.63 9.26
C GLY A 122 -4.29 26.25 7.83
N LYS A 123 -3.21 25.50 7.64
CA LYS A 123 -2.74 25.10 6.30
C LYS A 123 -3.62 23.98 5.75
N ARG A 124 -3.82 23.99 4.42
CA ARG A 124 -4.53 22.95 3.69
C ARG A 124 -3.76 21.63 3.77
N VAL A 125 -4.41 20.58 4.25
CA VAL A 125 -3.85 19.23 4.35
C VAL A 125 -4.74 18.26 3.60
N VAL A 126 -4.13 17.40 2.78
CA VAL A 126 -4.83 16.35 2.04
C VAL A 126 -4.38 15.00 2.55
N ARG A 127 -5.34 14.16 2.93
CA ARG A 127 -5.09 12.77 3.32
C ARG A 127 -5.83 11.84 2.38
N GLN A 128 -5.10 10.91 1.78
CA GLN A 128 -5.71 9.85 0.98
C GLN A 128 -6.34 8.80 1.89
N ARG A 129 -7.50 8.31 1.49
CA ARG A 129 -8.19 7.18 2.11
C ARG A 129 -8.77 6.30 1.01
N PHE A 130 -8.76 5.00 1.24
CA PHE A 130 -9.43 4.05 0.36
C PHE A 130 -10.80 3.69 0.94
N GLY A 131 -11.73 3.36 0.06
CA GLY A 131 -13.07 2.91 0.42
C GLY A 131 -13.51 1.76 -0.47
N VAL A 132 -14.58 1.11 -0.04
CA VAL A 132 -15.26 0.04 -0.78
C VAL A 132 -16.70 0.49 -1.01
N ASP A 133 -17.13 0.45 -2.26
CA ASP A 133 -18.52 0.65 -2.64
C ASP A 133 -19.34 -0.61 -2.29
N ALA A 134 -20.33 -0.45 -1.42
CA ALA A 134 -21.16 -1.54 -0.96
C ALA A 134 -22.08 -2.09 -2.07
N GLU A 135 -22.48 -1.28 -3.04
CA GLU A 135 -23.34 -1.69 -4.15
C GLU A 135 -22.57 -2.61 -5.12
N LEU A 136 -21.29 -2.27 -5.37
CA LEU A 136 -20.41 -3.03 -6.27
C LEU A 136 -19.67 -4.19 -5.60
N CYS A 137 -19.57 -4.19 -4.27
CA CYS A 137 -18.90 -5.26 -3.54
C CYS A 137 -19.61 -6.59 -3.77
N CYS A 138 -18.87 -7.62 -4.19
CA CYS A 138 -19.40 -8.97 -4.38
C CYS A 138 -19.57 -9.75 -3.07
N GLY A 139 -18.89 -9.35 -1.99
CA GLY A 139 -18.96 -10.04 -0.69
C GLY A 139 -18.04 -11.26 -0.55
N ASP A 140 -17.11 -11.49 -1.47
CA ASP A 140 -16.18 -12.64 -1.44
C ASP A 140 -15.02 -12.51 -0.44
N HIS A 141 -14.80 -11.30 0.07
CA HIS A 141 -13.73 -10.90 1.00
C HIS A 141 -12.30 -11.27 0.56
N SER A 142 -12.09 -11.55 -0.74
CA SER A 142 -10.77 -11.86 -1.29
C SER A 142 -9.78 -10.70 -1.06
N CYS A 143 -10.28 -9.47 -1.13
CA CYS A 143 -9.50 -8.26 -0.85
C CYS A 143 -8.94 -8.21 0.59
N ILE A 144 -9.67 -8.71 1.59
CA ILE A 144 -9.21 -8.78 2.98
C ILE A 144 -8.08 -9.80 3.08
N ARG A 145 -8.31 -11.01 2.57
CA ARG A 145 -7.34 -12.12 2.63
C ARG A 145 -6.04 -11.80 1.91
N LEU A 146 -6.11 -11.19 0.73
CA LEU A 146 -4.93 -10.90 -0.09
C LEU A 146 -4.17 -9.65 0.38
N SER A 147 -4.87 -8.59 0.81
CA SER A 147 -4.18 -7.37 1.24
C SER A 147 -3.64 -7.44 2.66
N GLY A 148 -4.28 -8.21 3.55
CA GLY A 148 -3.94 -8.24 4.98
C GLY A 148 -4.05 -6.88 5.67
N CYS A 149 -4.83 -5.94 5.10
CA CYS A 149 -4.93 -4.57 5.60
C CYS A 149 -5.66 -4.55 6.96
N PRO A 150 -5.05 -4.03 8.03
CA PRO A 150 -5.70 -3.99 9.34
C PRO A 150 -6.91 -3.05 9.39
N SER A 151 -6.98 -2.07 8.48
CA SER A 151 -8.09 -1.13 8.35
C SER A 151 -9.23 -1.63 7.46
N LEU A 152 -9.09 -2.80 6.81
CA LEU A 152 -10.09 -3.37 5.92
C LEU A 152 -10.87 -4.45 6.70
N THR A 153 -12.09 -4.10 7.09
CA THR A 153 -13.00 -4.90 7.91
C THR A 153 -14.28 -5.23 7.13
N ILE A 154 -15.28 -5.81 7.80
CA ILE A 154 -16.60 -6.09 7.26
C ILE A 154 -17.66 -5.23 7.95
N LYS A 155 -18.73 -4.90 7.22
CA LYS A 155 -19.94 -4.30 7.79
C LYS A 155 -21.20 -4.96 7.23
N PRO A 156 -22.33 -4.92 7.96
CA PRO A 156 -23.62 -5.32 7.39
C PRO A 156 -23.93 -4.53 6.12
N ARG A 157 -24.52 -5.19 5.11
CA ARG A 157 -24.89 -4.57 3.84
C ARG A 157 -26.02 -3.54 4.00
N GLY A 158 -26.93 -3.77 4.95
CA GLY A 158 -28.10 -2.91 5.19
C GLY A 158 -29.29 -3.21 4.29
N GLU A 159 -29.25 -4.28 3.50
CA GLU A 159 -30.32 -4.71 2.58
C GLU A 159 -30.57 -6.22 2.72
N ASP A 160 -31.84 -6.62 2.84
CA ASP A 160 -32.23 -8.00 3.17
C ASP A 160 -32.02 -9.01 2.02
N LEU A 161 -31.92 -8.54 0.78
CA LEU A 161 -31.83 -9.37 -0.41
C LEU A 161 -30.45 -10.04 -0.61
N ARG A 162 -29.39 -9.49 0.00
CA ARG A 162 -28.03 -10.05 -0.06
C ARG A 162 -27.47 -10.21 1.35
N ARG A 163 -27.33 -11.48 1.79
CA ARG A 163 -26.95 -11.84 3.16
C ARG A 163 -25.48 -11.58 3.47
N ASP A 164 -24.60 -11.66 2.47
CA ASP A 164 -23.16 -11.55 2.71
C ASP A 164 -22.76 -10.12 3.10
N PRO A 165 -21.94 -9.96 4.16
CA PRO A 165 -21.48 -8.65 4.58
C PRO A 165 -20.55 -8.04 3.54
N VAL A 166 -20.48 -6.72 3.51
CA VAL A 166 -19.63 -5.99 2.56
C VAL A 166 -18.31 -5.62 3.20
N ALA A 167 -17.24 -5.62 2.41
CA ALA A 167 -15.96 -5.10 2.86
C ALA A 167 -16.06 -3.58 3.14
N HIS A 168 -15.32 -3.11 4.12
CA HIS A 168 -15.35 -1.74 4.61
C HIS A 168 -13.98 -1.30 5.06
N VAL A 169 -13.51 -0.15 4.57
CA VAL A 169 -12.29 0.47 5.08
C VAL A 169 -12.65 1.44 6.19
N ASP A 170 -12.13 1.20 7.39
CA ASP A 170 -12.39 2.02 8.57
C ASP A 170 -11.61 3.37 8.54
N ASN A 171 -11.72 4.14 9.62
CA ASN A 171 -11.08 5.46 9.74
C ASN A 171 -9.58 5.40 10.09
N THR A 172 -9.06 4.22 10.43
CA THR A 172 -7.63 3.99 10.73
C THR A 172 -6.78 3.88 9.47
N CYS A 173 -7.41 3.80 8.29
CA CYS A 173 -6.74 3.78 7.00
C CYS A 173 -5.75 4.94 6.83
N VAL A 174 -4.48 4.57 6.62
CA VAL A 174 -3.36 5.50 6.41
C VAL A 174 -3.13 5.87 4.94
N GLY A 175 -3.94 5.32 4.03
CA GLY A 175 -3.85 5.61 2.60
C GLY A 175 -2.64 5.01 1.88
N CYS A 176 -2.19 3.81 2.25
CA CYS A 176 -1.00 3.19 1.64
C CYS A 176 -1.20 2.68 0.19
N GLY A 177 -2.43 2.56 -0.30
CA GLY A 177 -2.72 2.13 -1.67
C GLY A 177 -2.71 0.62 -1.94
N VAL A 178 -2.07 -0.17 -1.07
CA VAL A 178 -1.87 -1.61 -1.28
C VAL A 178 -3.17 -2.38 -1.53
N CYS A 179 -4.26 -2.08 -0.80
CA CYS A 179 -5.53 -2.78 -1.02
C CYS A 179 -6.12 -2.53 -2.42
N GLY A 180 -5.94 -1.33 -2.98
CA GLY A 180 -6.32 -1.02 -4.35
C GLY A 180 -5.40 -1.67 -5.39
N GLU A 181 -4.09 -1.65 -5.13
CA GLU A 181 -3.09 -2.31 -5.98
C GLU A 181 -3.32 -3.82 -6.06
N VAL A 182 -3.60 -4.47 -4.92
CA VAL A 182 -3.97 -5.89 -4.87
C VAL A 182 -5.26 -6.14 -5.65
N ALA A 183 -6.27 -5.28 -5.50
CA ALA A 183 -7.52 -5.43 -6.23
C ALA A 183 -7.31 -5.36 -7.75
N HIS A 184 -6.43 -4.48 -8.22
CA HIS A 184 -6.09 -4.38 -9.64
C HIS A 184 -5.24 -5.57 -10.11
N ALA A 185 -4.14 -5.87 -9.40
CA ALA A 185 -3.21 -6.92 -9.77
C ALA A 185 -3.84 -8.33 -9.76
N ALA A 186 -4.77 -8.59 -8.84
CA ALA A 186 -5.50 -9.85 -8.74
C ALA A 186 -6.85 -9.85 -9.47
N THR A 187 -7.19 -8.79 -10.23
CA THR A 187 -8.47 -8.65 -10.95
C THR A 187 -9.68 -8.95 -10.05
N LEU A 188 -9.72 -8.32 -8.87
CA LEU A 188 -10.82 -8.44 -7.93
C LEU A 188 -12.01 -7.56 -8.35
N CYS A 189 -13.12 -7.66 -7.61
CA CYS A 189 -14.30 -6.82 -7.88
C CYS A 189 -13.94 -5.32 -7.90
N PRO A 190 -14.53 -4.51 -8.81
CA PRO A 190 -14.17 -3.11 -9.03
C PRO A 190 -14.72 -2.16 -7.95
N SER A 191 -14.88 -2.64 -6.72
CA SER A 191 -15.54 -1.91 -5.64
C SER A 191 -14.63 -0.89 -4.92
N PHE A 192 -13.31 -0.94 -5.13
CA PHE A 192 -12.38 -0.03 -4.49
C PHE A 192 -12.39 1.36 -5.14
N TYR A 193 -12.38 2.39 -4.30
CA TYR A 193 -12.16 3.77 -4.72
C TYR A 193 -11.17 4.47 -3.79
N ARG A 194 -10.50 5.49 -4.34
CA ARG A 194 -9.65 6.42 -3.58
C ARG A 194 -10.43 7.71 -3.35
N ALA A 195 -10.47 8.16 -2.10
CA ALA A 195 -11.02 9.44 -1.69
C ALA A 195 -9.95 10.31 -1.04
N ASP A 196 -9.93 11.59 -1.42
CA ASP A 196 -9.06 12.59 -0.82
C ASP A 196 -9.83 13.37 0.24
N ILE A 197 -9.38 13.26 1.49
CA ILE A 197 -9.93 14.00 2.63
C ILE A 197 -9.15 15.31 2.74
N ILE A 198 -9.82 16.42 2.45
CA ILE A 198 -9.24 17.76 2.52
C ILE A 198 -9.63 18.40 3.85
N GLN A 199 -8.63 18.78 4.64
CA GLN A 199 -8.77 19.57 5.86
C GLN A 199 -8.23 20.98 5.62
N ASN A 200 -8.86 21.99 6.20
CA ASN A 200 -8.64 23.41 5.89
C ASN A 200 -8.77 23.71 4.37
N PRO A 201 -9.95 23.46 3.77
CA PRO A 201 -10.15 23.66 2.34
C PRO A 201 -10.04 25.13 1.94
N THR A 202 -9.40 25.39 0.81
CA THR A 202 -9.33 26.71 0.19
C THR A 202 -10.68 27.13 -0.39
N ARG A 203 -10.82 28.41 -0.75
CA ARG A 203 -12.01 28.89 -1.48
C ARG A 203 -12.24 28.10 -2.77
N TRP A 204 -11.16 27.79 -3.50
CA TRP A 204 -11.22 26.99 -4.71
C TRP A 204 -11.71 25.56 -4.46
N ASP A 205 -11.23 24.89 -3.41
CA ASP A 205 -11.70 23.54 -3.06
C ASP A 205 -13.21 23.52 -2.80
N ARG A 206 -13.74 24.57 -2.13
CA ARG A 206 -15.18 24.69 -1.85
C ARG A 206 -16.00 24.94 -3.11
N VAL A 207 -15.53 25.81 -4.01
CA VAL A 207 -16.20 26.08 -5.29
C VAL A 207 -16.27 24.81 -6.14
N ILE A 208 -15.16 24.09 -6.27
CA ILE A 208 -15.09 22.83 -7.03
C ILE A 208 -16.01 21.77 -6.40
N SER A 209 -15.99 21.65 -5.07
CA SER A 209 -16.88 20.72 -4.35
C SER A 209 -18.35 21.05 -4.57
N GLY A 210 -18.73 22.33 -4.51
CA GLY A 210 -20.09 22.79 -4.80
C GLY A 210 -20.55 22.45 -6.22
N ALA A 211 -19.71 22.73 -7.21
CA ALA A 211 -20.00 22.40 -8.61
C ALA A 211 -20.15 20.88 -8.81
N ARG A 212 -19.24 20.06 -8.25
CA ARG A 212 -19.30 18.60 -8.32
C ARG A 212 -20.59 18.06 -7.69
N ASN A 213 -20.94 18.54 -6.50
CA ASN A 213 -22.15 18.12 -5.81
C ASN A 213 -23.42 18.50 -6.59
N ALA A 214 -23.46 19.69 -7.20
CA ALA A 214 -24.58 20.09 -8.03
C ALA A 214 -24.79 19.16 -9.24
N VAL A 215 -23.70 18.77 -9.91
CA VAL A 215 -23.74 17.82 -11.04
C VAL A 215 -24.14 16.43 -10.57
N ILE A 216 -23.54 15.92 -9.49
CA ILE A 216 -23.86 14.60 -8.92
C ILE A 216 -25.34 14.54 -8.53
N SER A 217 -25.84 15.54 -7.80
CA SER A 217 -27.25 15.60 -7.40
C SER A 217 -28.20 15.74 -8.59
N TRP A 218 -27.80 16.41 -9.68
CA TRP A 218 -28.57 16.43 -10.91
C TRP A 218 -28.65 15.05 -11.58
N LEU A 219 -27.51 14.37 -11.73
CA LEU A 219 -27.44 13.02 -12.29
C LEU A 219 -28.23 12.00 -11.46
N GLN A 220 -28.09 12.03 -10.13
CA GLN A 220 -28.82 11.15 -9.22
C GLN A 220 -30.33 11.35 -9.30
N ARG A 221 -30.80 12.61 -9.35
CA ARG A 221 -32.23 12.91 -9.54
C ARG A 221 -32.76 12.38 -10.87
N ARG A 222 -32.01 12.53 -11.95
CA ARG A 222 -32.38 11.99 -13.27
C ARG A 222 -32.45 10.46 -13.27
N ALA A 223 -31.46 9.79 -12.68
CA ALA A 223 -31.44 8.34 -12.56
C ALA A 223 -32.59 7.81 -11.69
N ALA A 224 -32.90 8.50 -10.58
CA ALA A 224 -34.04 8.15 -9.73
C ALA A 224 -35.37 8.30 -10.47
N GLN A 225 -35.56 9.37 -11.25
CA GLN A 225 -36.75 9.57 -12.08
C GLN A 225 -36.90 8.45 -13.14
N GLN A 226 -35.81 8.02 -13.76
CA GLN A 226 -35.84 6.91 -14.72
C GLN A 226 -36.22 5.58 -14.08
N ARG A 227 -35.70 5.29 -12.87
CA ARG A 227 -36.07 4.07 -12.11
C ARG A 227 -37.55 4.07 -11.72
N LEU A 228 -38.08 5.21 -11.30
CA LEU A 228 -39.51 5.36 -10.98
C LEU A 228 -40.40 5.15 -12.20
N ALA A 229 -39.98 5.62 -13.38
CA ALA A 229 -40.73 5.38 -14.62
C ALA A 229 -40.79 3.88 -14.98
N TRP A 230 -39.67 3.16 -14.81
CA TRP A 230 -39.60 1.70 -15.05
C TRP A 230 -40.39 0.84 -14.05
N SER A 231 -40.66 1.33 -12.84
CA SER A 231 -41.43 0.57 -11.84
C SER A 231 -42.95 0.68 -11.99
N ILE A 232 -43.42 1.57 -12.88
CA ILE A 232 -44.85 1.85 -13.11
C ILE A 232 -45.36 1.12 -14.37
N GLU A 233 -44.46 0.66 -15.26
CA GLU A 233 -44.73 -0.32 -16.34
C GLU A 233 -44.61 -1.76 -15.83
#